data_AF-A0A9W6DC82-F1
#
_entry.id   AF-A0A9W6DC82-F1
#
_cell.length_a   1.000
_cell.length_b   1.000
_cell.length_c   1.000
_cell.angle_alpha   90.00
_cell.angle_beta   90.00
_cell.angle_gamma   90.00
#
_symmetry.space_group_name_H-M   'P 1'
#
loop_
_entity.id
_entity.type
_entity.pdbx_description
1 polymer ?
#
loop_
_entity_poly.entity_id
_entity_poly.type
_entity_poly.pdbx_seq_one_letter_code
_entity_poly.pdbx_strand_id
1 'polypeptide(L)'
;MTDNNKNNAYNTISHWQDFKIKIMLEGIIVGVFSGLLVVFYRVALEKAEEFRNKLIVAHSSNLLVDIIWFLALIICAVIVGKMVQDEPMISGSGIPQVEAVLRGRLKMKWLPVIIKKFIGGVISIGAGLSLGREGPSIQLGAAVGQGFSRIFKRLKVEERYLITSGASAGLSAAFNAPLAGVMFALEEVHKHFSPLVLLSAMSASLTADVVSRYFFGLSPVFNFQHITLLPLDTYGYIIVLGIIVGMFGVVYNYTLIKTLKIYENQKWLPAKFKMVIPFILAGILMIVLPVALGGGHSIINELISGNFTMKMLVVILVIKFLYSMISFGSGAPGGIFFPLLVLGALTGSIYGKVLVHFFYLNPMYINNFVILAMAGYFAAIVRAPITGSILITEMTGSLTHLLSLSIVSIVAYIVADLLRSEPIYESLLQRILKNEGNHNQSEDYANKIILEIPVFMDSEIEGKQIKDLSLPEKCLVVAIKKGEQEIIPRGDTIISSGDFLHILVSESGAAEINEYLTDMGR
;
A
#
# COMPACT_ATOMS: atom_id res chain seq x y z
N MET A 1 57.36 -9.16 -2.86
CA MET A 1 56.35 -8.26 -2.26
C MET A 1 55.10 -8.28 -3.14
N THR A 2 54.34 -9.38 -3.15
CA THR A 2 53.10 -9.52 -3.93
C THR A 2 52.35 -10.72 -3.36
N ASP A 3 51.52 -10.54 -2.33
CA ASP A 3 50.50 -11.55 -1.98
C ASP A 3 49.34 -11.08 -1.08
N ASN A 4 49.30 -9.81 -0.64
CA ASN A 4 48.26 -9.36 0.31
C ASN A 4 46.92 -8.90 -0.29
N ASN A 5 46.74 -8.89 -1.63
CA ASN A 5 45.50 -8.37 -2.25
C ASN A 5 44.45 -9.42 -2.63
N LYS A 6 44.75 -10.73 -2.57
CA LYS A 6 43.77 -11.76 -2.96
C LYS A 6 42.71 -12.08 -1.88
N ASN A 7 42.95 -11.73 -0.62
CA ASN A 7 42.03 -12.06 0.48
C ASN A 7 40.90 -11.04 0.69
N ASN A 8 41.01 -9.80 0.19
CA ASN A 8 40.01 -8.78 0.49
C ASN A 8 38.74 -8.96 -0.36
N ALA A 9 38.88 -9.22 -1.67
CA ALA A 9 37.73 -9.43 -2.56
C ALA A 9 36.93 -10.69 -2.22
N TYR A 10 37.61 -11.81 -1.91
CA TYR A 10 36.94 -13.04 -1.49
C TYR A 10 36.18 -12.84 -0.17
N ASN A 11 36.79 -12.17 0.82
CA ASN A 11 36.13 -11.89 2.10
C ASN A 11 34.96 -10.91 1.97
N THR A 12 35.05 -9.91 1.09
CA THR A 12 33.93 -8.99 0.83
C THR A 12 32.78 -9.70 0.11
N ILE A 13 33.07 -10.56 -0.87
CA ILE A 13 32.05 -11.34 -1.60
C ILE A 13 31.40 -12.38 -0.68
N SER A 14 32.18 -13.09 0.14
CA SER A 14 31.66 -14.08 1.09
C SER A 14 30.79 -13.39 2.15
N HIS A 15 31.26 -12.29 2.72
CA HIS A 15 30.49 -11.52 3.72
C HIS A 15 29.19 -10.95 3.14
N TRP A 16 29.16 -10.62 1.85
CA TRP A 16 27.95 -10.16 1.16
C TRP A 16 26.97 -11.30 0.85
N GLN A 17 27.47 -12.49 0.49
CA GLN A 17 26.66 -13.70 0.34
C GLN A 17 26.07 -14.15 1.69
N ASP A 18 26.87 -14.15 2.75
CA ASP A 18 26.44 -14.47 4.11
C ASP A 18 25.37 -13.49 4.58
N PHE A 19 25.53 -12.19 4.28
CA PHE A 19 24.54 -11.18 4.57
C PHE A 19 23.21 -11.42 3.83
N LYS A 20 23.26 -11.74 2.52
CA LYS A 20 22.07 -12.07 1.73
C LYS A 20 21.31 -13.27 2.32
N ILE A 21 22.03 -14.35 2.62
CA ILE A 21 21.45 -15.57 3.17
C ILE A 21 20.83 -15.29 4.54
N LYS A 22 21.54 -14.54 5.40
CA LYS A 22 21.04 -14.13 6.72
C LYS A 22 19.71 -13.38 6.61
N ILE A 23 19.66 -12.32 5.80
CA ILE A 23 18.45 -11.52 5.62
C ILE A 23 17.31 -12.34 5.00
N MET A 24 17.62 -13.26 4.10
CA MET A 24 16.62 -14.16 3.52
C MET A 24 16.01 -15.09 4.57
N LEU A 25 16.83 -15.71 5.42
CA LEU A 25 16.39 -16.58 6.52
C LEU A 25 15.57 -15.80 7.57
N GLU A 26 16.01 -14.60 7.92
CA GLU A 26 15.25 -13.72 8.81
C GLU A 26 13.92 -13.30 8.18
N GLY A 27 13.90 -13.05 6.87
CA GLY A 27 12.69 -12.82 6.08
C GLY A 27 11.70 -13.97 6.19
N ILE A 28 12.14 -15.23 6.14
CA ILE A 28 11.27 -16.40 6.35
C ILE A 28 10.62 -16.35 7.73
N ILE A 29 11.39 -16.09 8.79
CA ILE A 29 10.89 -16.02 10.16
C ILE A 29 9.86 -14.89 10.31
N VAL A 30 10.18 -13.70 9.80
CA VAL A 30 9.26 -12.56 9.76
C VAL A 30 7.99 -12.91 8.97
N GLY A 31 8.12 -13.64 7.86
CA GLY A 31 7.02 -14.15 7.06
C GLY A 31 6.08 -15.07 7.82
N VAL A 32 6.60 -16.01 8.62
CA VAL A 32 5.78 -16.89 9.48
C VAL A 32 4.96 -16.06 10.47
N PHE A 33 5.61 -15.18 11.24
CA PHE A 33 4.93 -14.40 12.27
C PHE A 33 3.95 -13.38 11.69
N SER A 34 4.32 -12.71 10.58
CA SER A 34 3.44 -11.78 9.89
C SER A 34 2.24 -12.50 9.28
N GLY A 35 2.46 -13.67 8.67
CA GLY A 35 1.41 -14.53 8.12
C GLY A 35 0.42 -14.96 9.20
N LEU A 36 0.90 -15.47 10.34
CA LEU A 36 0.04 -15.86 11.46
C LEU A 36 -0.78 -14.68 12.01
N LEU A 37 -0.14 -13.52 12.22
CA LEU A 37 -0.83 -12.32 12.71
C LEU A 37 -1.94 -11.87 11.74
N VAL A 38 -1.64 -11.84 10.44
CA VAL A 38 -2.61 -11.45 9.42
C VAL A 38 -3.72 -12.49 9.25
N VAL A 39 -3.43 -13.79 9.38
CA VAL A 39 -4.45 -14.84 9.43
C VAL A 39 -5.40 -14.60 10.60
N PHE A 40 -4.90 -14.37 11.81
CA PHE A 40 -5.75 -14.06 12.96
C PHE A 40 -6.57 -12.79 12.76
N TYR A 41 -5.98 -11.77 12.13
CA TYR A 41 -6.68 -10.53 11.80
C TYR A 41 -7.82 -10.77 10.80
N ARG A 42 -7.59 -11.57 9.76
CA ARG A 42 -8.60 -11.98 8.78
C ARG A 42 -9.75 -12.75 9.43
N VAL A 43 -9.44 -13.73 10.28
CA VAL A 43 -10.47 -14.51 11.00
C VAL A 43 -11.30 -13.63 11.92
N ALA A 44 -10.67 -12.70 12.65
CA ALA A 44 -11.37 -11.76 13.52
C ALA A 44 -12.32 -10.84 12.72
N LEU A 45 -11.87 -10.37 11.55
CA LEU A 45 -12.71 -9.58 10.64
C LEU A 45 -13.88 -10.38 10.10
N GLU A 46 -13.66 -11.61 9.61
CA GLU A 46 -14.72 -12.48 9.11
C GLU A 46 -15.78 -12.75 10.19
N LYS A 47 -15.36 -12.99 11.43
CA LYS A 47 -16.30 -13.14 12.57
C LYS A 47 -17.05 -11.86 12.90
N ALA A 48 -16.41 -10.69 12.78
CA ALA A 48 -17.08 -9.41 12.97
C ALA A 48 -18.11 -9.14 11.85
N GLU A 49 -17.80 -9.50 10.60
CA GLU A 49 -18.74 -9.40 9.48
C GLU A 49 -19.91 -10.40 9.59
N GLU A 50 -19.65 -11.64 10.00
CA GLU A 50 -20.70 -12.62 10.31
C GLU A 50 -21.64 -12.10 11.41
N PHE A 51 -21.10 -11.51 12.47
CA PHE A 51 -21.88 -10.90 13.54
C PHE A 51 -22.74 -9.75 13.01
N ARG A 52 -22.16 -8.84 12.21
CA ARG A 52 -22.89 -7.76 11.54
C ARG A 52 -24.03 -8.31 10.68
N ASN A 53 -23.80 -9.37 9.90
CA ASN A 53 -24.81 -9.97 9.04
C ASN A 53 -25.97 -10.58 9.83
N LYS A 54 -25.71 -11.16 11.02
CA LYS A 54 -26.77 -11.63 11.93
C LYS A 54 -27.63 -10.47 12.43
N LEU A 55 -27.03 -9.32 12.71
CA LEU A 55 -27.76 -8.11 13.13
C LEU A 55 -28.63 -7.54 12.00
N ILE A 56 -28.15 -7.58 10.76
CA ILE A 56 -28.94 -7.17 9.57
C ILE A 56 -30.24 -8.00 9.48
N VAL A 57 -30.17 -9.30 9.73
CA VAL A 57 -31.37 -10.18 9.72
C VAL A 57 -32.29 -9.89 10.91
N ALA A 58 -31.74 -9.58 12.08
CA ALA A 58 -32.52 -9.28 13.29
C ALA A 58 -33.26 -7.92 13.23
N HIS A 59 -32.76 -6.97 12.43
CA HIS A 59 -33.31 -5.62 12.26
C HIS A 59 -34.77 -5.61 11.76
N SER A 60 -35.22 -6.63 11.04
CA SER A 60 -36.55 -6.64 10.38
C SER A 60 -37.75 -6.73 11.34
N SER A 61 -37.59 -6.50 12.65
CA SER A 61 -38.66 -6.78 13.62
C SER A 61 -38.74 -5.90 14.89
N ASN A 62 -37.77 -5.02 15.21
CA ASN A 62 -37.82 -4.30 16.50
C ASN A 62 -37.01 -2.98 16.56
N LEU A 63 -37.70 -1.86 16.77
CA LEU A 63 -37.11 -0.52 16.93
C LEU A 63 -36.10 -0.42 18.09
N LEU A 64 -36.26 -1.21 19.15
CA LEU A 64 -35.32 -1.22 20.28
C LEU A 64 -33.94 -1.76 19.87
N VAL A 65 -33.90 -2.72 18.95
CA VAL A 65 -32.64 -3.29 18.43
C VAL A 65 -31.84 -2.22 17.69
N ASP A 66 -32.53 -1.34 16.97
CA ASP A 66 -31.92 -0.27 16.19
C ASP A 66 -31.28 0.78 17.10
N ILE A 67 -32.01 1.20 18.14
CA ILE A 67 -31.50 2.16 19.12
C ILE A 67 -30.26 1.60 19.83
N ILE A 68 -30.31 0.33 20.25
CA ILE A 68 -29.16 -0.35 20.88
C ILE A 68 -27.98 -0.42 19.91
N TRP A 69 -28.24 -0.72 18.62
CA TRP A 69 -27.21 -0.80 17.60
C TRP A 69 -26.54 0.54 17.32
N PHE A 70 -27.30 1.62 17.14
CA PHE A 70 -26.73 2.96 16.96
C PHE A 70 -25.93 3.41 18.18
N LEU A 71 -26.40 3.10 19.40
CA LEU A 71 -25.65 3.39 20.63
C LEU A 71 -24.33 2.59 20.68
N ALA A 72 -24.34 1.31 20.30
CA ALA A 72 -23.14 0.50 20.19
C ALA A 72 -22.16 1.07 19.15
N LEU A 73 -22.63 1.50 17.98
CA LEU A 73 -21.82 2.13 16.94
C LEU A 73 -21.14 3.42 17.43
N ILE A 74 -21.85 4.26 18.18
CA ILE A 74 -21.28 5.48 18.78
C ILE A 74 -20.19 5.12 19.79
N ILE A 75 -20.42 4.14 20.66
CA ILE A 75 -19.41 3.67 21.63
C ILE A 75 -18.17 3.15 20.90
N CYS A 76 -18.35 2.30 19.89
CA CYS A 76 -17.26 1.80 19.05
C CYS A 76 -16.48 2.94 18.39
N ALA A 77 -17.16 3.93 17.83
CA ALA A 77 -16.52 5.09 17.21
C ALA A 77 -15.64 5.88 18.19
N VAL A 78 -16.11 6.07 19.43
CA VAL A 78 -15.35 6.77 20.48
C VAL A 78 -14.14 5.97 20.93
N ILE A 79 -14.29 4.65 21.08
CA ILE A 79 -13.17 3.76 21.43
C ILE A 79 -12.08 3.83 20.35
N VAL A 80 -12.45 3.66 19.08
CA VAL A 80 -11.50 3.72 17.96
C VAL A 80 -10.88 5.12 17.86
N GLY A 81 -11.69 6.18 17.97
CA GLY A 81 -11.22 7.56 17.94
C GLY A 81 -10.19 7.86 19.05
N LYS A 82 -10.40 7.31 20.25
CA LYS A 82 -9.43 7.40 21.35
C LYS A 82 -8.15 6.61 21.04
N MET A 83 -8.26 5.40 20.50
CA MET A 83 -7.08 4.61 20.13
C MET A 83 -6.21 5.31 19.09
N VAL A 84 -6.82 5.97 18.09
CA VAL A 84 -6.11 6.75 17.07
C VAL A 84 -5.48 8.00 17.69
N GLN A 85 -6.16 8.65 18.63
CA GLN A 85 -5.58 9.78 19.36
C GLN A 85 -4.35 9.35 20.19
N ASP A 86 -4.44 8.19 20.85
CA ASP A 86 -3.36 7.67 21.70
C ASP A 86 -2.18 7.08 20.90
N GLU A 87 -2.41 6.65 19.66
CA GLU A 87 -1.36 6.16 18.74
C GLU A 87 -1.69 6.59 17.30
N PRO A 88 -1.27 7.80 16.88
CA PRO A 88 -1.61 8.36 15.57
C PRO A 88 -1.18 7.48 14.37
N MET A 89 -0.14 6.65 14.56
CA MET A 89 0.36 5.74 13.53
C MET A 89 -0.70 4.75 13.05
N ILE A 90 -1.75 4.45 13.82
CA ILE A 90 -2.79 3.50 13.40
C ILE A 90 -3.85 4.12 12.48
N SER A 91 -3.85 5.44 12.28
CA SER A 91 -4.83 6.15 11.46
C SER A 91 -4.79 5.73 9.98
N GLY A 92 -5.95 5.59 9.35
CA GLY A 92 -6.07 5.29 7.92
C GLY A 92 -5.36 4.00 7.50
N SER A 93 -4.68 4.04 6.35
CA SER A 93 -4.14 2.85 5.69
C SER A 93 -3.03 2.16 6.50
N GLY A 94 -1.96 2.88 6.84
CA GLY A 94 -0.74 2.31 7.39
C GLY A 94 0.41 2.24 6.39
N ILE A 95 0.12 2.21 5.08
CA ILE A 95 1.14 2.20 4.01
C ILE A 95 2.01 3.48 4.06
N PRO A 96 1.45 4.71 4.03
CA PRO A 96 2.27 5.92 4.10
C PRO A 96 3.12 5.97 5.38
N GLN A 97 2.61 5.46 6.49
CA GLN A 97 3.36 5.41 7.74
C GLN A 97 4.56 4.46 7.66
N VAL A 98 4.40 3.28 7.05
CA VAL A 98 5.51 2.34 6.82
C VAL A 98 6.54 2.95 5.88
N GLU A 99 6.10 3.59 4.80
CA GLU A 99 6.97 4.31 3.88
C GLU A 99 7.76 5.41 4.59
N ALA A 100 7.10 6.20 5.44
CA ALA A 100 7.75 7.24 6.23
C ALA A 100 8.80 6.68 7.21
N VAL A 101 8.53 5.52 7.82
CA VAL A 101 9.49 4.84 8.72
C VAL A 101 10.72 4.36 7.94
N LEU A 102 10.53 3.80 6.74
CA LEU A 102 11.63 3.37 5.86
C LEU A 102 12.46 4.56 5.37
N ARG A 103 11.81 5.69 5.08
CA ARG A 103 12.46 6.98 4.80
C ARG A 103 13.07 7.65 6.04
N GLY A 104 12.91 7.08 7.24
CA GLY A 104 13.45 7.64 8.49
C GLY A 104 12.74 8.91 8.98
N ARG A 105 11.56 9.22 8.44
CA ARG A 105 10.76 10.40 8.76
C ARG A 105 9.83 10.21 9.95
N LEU A 106 9.39 8.97 10.21
CA LEU A 106 8.55 8.61 11.36
C LEU A 106 9.18 7.51 12.18
N LYS A 107 8.86 7.47 13.49
CA LYS A 107 9.23 6.38 14.39
C LYS A 107 8.01 5.54 14.71
N MET A 108 8.05 4.25 14.36
CA MET A 108 7.00 3.29 14.69
C MET A 108 7.29 2.60 16.03
N LYS A 109 6.27 2.49 16.89
CA LYS A 109 6.27 1.63 18.08
C LYS A 109 5.57 0.33 17.76
N TRP A 110 6.33 -0.71 17.39
CA TRP A 110 5.78 -1.96 16.85
C TRP A 110 4.65 -2.57 17.68
N LEU A 111 4.81 -2.72 19.00
CA LEU A 111 3.81 -3.42 19.83
C LEU A 111 2.50 -2.62 20.00
N PRO A 112 2.51 -1.33 20.36
CA PRO A 112 1.29 -0.51 20.36
C PRO A 112 0.58 -0.47 19.00
N VAL A 113 1.34 -0.38 17.90
CA VAL A 113 0.77 -0.39 16.55
C VAL A 113 0.09 -1.72 16.26
N ILE A 114 0.72 -2.86 16.59
CA ILE A 114 0.09 -4.18 16.41
C ILE A 114 -1.25 -4.25 17.15
N ILE A 115 -1.25 -3.97 18.45
CA ILE A 115 -2.45 -4.12 19.29
C ILE A 115 -3.56 -3.17 18.84
N LYS A 116 -3.25 -1.89 18.69
CA LYS A 116 -4.27 -0.87 18.42
C LYS A 116 -4.75 -0.89 16.97
N LYS A 117 -3.88 -1.16 15.99
CA LYS A 117 -4.28 -1.30 14.58
C LYS A 117 -5.16 -2.52 14.38
N PHE A 118 -4.82 -3.64 15.01
CA PHE A 118 -5.63 -4.87 14.96
C PHE A 118 -7.03 -4.61 15.52
N ILE A 119 -7.13 -4.15 16.77
CA ILE A 119 -8.44 -3.93 17.43
C ILE A 119 -9.23 -2.83 16.73
N GLY A 120 -8.59 -1.70 16.40
CA GLY A 120 -9.24 -0.57 15.74
C GLY A 120 -9.74 -0.92 14.35
N GLY A 121 -8.99 -1.74 13.59
CA GLY A 121 -9.39 -2.25 12.29
C GLY A 121 -10.56 -3.23 12.37
N VAL A 122 -10.52 -4.19 13.31
CA VAL A 122 -11.64 -5.13 13.56
C VAL A 122 -12.92 -4.38 13.90
N ILE A 123 -12.87 -3.39 14.79
CA ILE A 123 -14.05 -2.60 15.15
C ILE A 123 -14.55 -1.77 13.96
N SER A 124 -13.66 -1.09 13.23
CA SER A 124 -14.04 -0.21 12.12
C SER A 124 -14.66 -0.97 10.95
N ILE A 125 -13.98 -2.02 10.47
CA ILE A 125 -14.46 -2.83 9.35
C ILE A 125 -15.66 -3.68 9.80
N GLY A 126 -15.62 -4.23 11.01
CA GLY A 126 -16.73 -4.99 11.62
C GLY A 126 -18.01 -4.16 11.74
N ALA A 127 -17.91 -2.90 12.16
CA ALA A 127 -19.03 -1.95 12.20
C ALA A 127 -19.60 -1.60 10.81
N GLY A 128 -18.88 -1.92 9.73
CA GLY A 128 -19.34 -1.74 8.35
C GLY A 128 -18.77 -0.52 7.66
N LEU A 129 -17.71 0.11 8.17
CA LEU A 129 -17.02 1.17 7.43
C LEU A 129 -16.48 0.62 6.10
N SER A 130 -16.52 1.45 5.07
CA SER A 130 -16.05 1.07 3.72
C SER A 130 -14.53 1.17 3.63
N LEU A 131 -13.86 0.24 4.31
CA LEU A 131 -12.42 0.13 4.47
C LEU A 131 -11.95 -1.30 4.15
N GLY A 132 -10.73 -1.41 3.64
CA GLY A 132 -10.04 -2.67 3.36
C GLY A 132 -9.15 -3.12 4.52
N ARG A 133 -8.89 -4.42 4.61
CA ARG A 133 -8.03 -5.01 5.63
C ARG A 133 -6.55 -4.91 5.30
N GLU A 134 -6.20 -4.53 4.08
CA GLU A 134 -4.90 -4.81 3.48
C GLU A 134 -3.86 -3.76 3.85
N GLY A 135 -4.25 -2.48 3.92
CA GLY A 135 -3.42 -1.44 4.54
C GLY A 135 -3.01 -1.82 5.97
N PRO A 136 -3.97 -2.16 6.86
CA PRO A 136 -3.66 -2.71 8.18
C PRO A 136 -2.76 -3.93 8.15
N SER A 137 -3.00 -4.93 7.28
CA SER A 137 -2.15 -6.12 7.19
C SER A 137 -0.71 -5.79 6.83
N ILE A 138 -0.47 -4.87 5.89
CA ILE A 138 0.87 -4.40 5.52
C ILE A 138 1.55 -3.74 6.73
N GLN A 139 0.85 -2.85 7.44
CA GLN A 139 1.41 -2.18 8.61
C GLN A 139 1.66 -3.14 9.78
N LEU A 140 0.77 -4.09 10.01
CA LEU A 140 0.94 -5.14 11.01
C LEU A 140 2.16 -6.00 10.70
N GLY A 141 2.32 -6.43 9.46
CA GLY A 141 3.50 -7.18 9.02
C GLY A 141 4.79 -6.36 9.16
N ALA A 142 4.77 -5.09 8.74
CA ALA A 142 5.90 -4.17 8.93
C ALA A 142 6.28 -4.02 10.42
N ALA A 143 5.28 -3.95 11.32
CA ALA A 143 5.50 -3.90 12.75
C ALA A 143 6.07 -5.21 13.30
N VAL A 144 5.69 -6.38 12.77
CA VAL A 144 6.32 -7.66 13.10
C VAL A 144 7.80 -7.66 12.69
N GLY A 145 8.11 -7.17 11.48
CA GLY A 145 9.50 -7.01 11.01
C GLY A 145 10.33 -6.11 11.91
N GLN A 146 9.79 -4.96 12.32
CA GLN A 146 10.43 -4.08 13.29
C GLN A 146 10.59 -4.75 14.67
N GLY A 147 9.56 -5.44 15.15
CA GLY A 147 9.60 -6.16 16.43
C GLY A 147 10.69 -7.23 16.46
N PHE A 148 10.79 -8.03 15.40
CA PHE A 148 11.86 -9.02 15.22
C PHE A 148 13.24 -8.35 15.25
N SER A 149 13.45 -7.30 14.45
CA SER A 149 14.69 -6.51 14.46
C SER A 149 15.08 -6.05 15.87
N ARG A 150 14.13 -5.47 16.62
CA ARG A 150 14.37 -4.90 17.95
C ARG A 150 14.68 -5.96 19.00
N ILE A 151 14.00 -7.10 18.96
CA ILE A 151 14.25 -8.23 19.87
C ILE A 151 15.65 -8.81 19.64
N PHE A 152 16.04 -9.00 18.37
CA PHE A 152 17.34 -9.56 17.99
C PHE A 152 18.45 -8.50 17.83
N LYS A 153 18.18 -7.24 18.22
CA LYS A 153 19.12 -6.11 18.22
C LYS A 153 19.84 -5.94 16.88
N ARG A 154 19.09 -6.04 15.78
CA ARG A 154 19.58 -5.87 14.41
C ARG A 154 19.97 -4.42 14.14
N LEU A 155 20.87 -4.22 13.19
CA LEU A 155 21.29 -2.88 12.76
C LEU A 155 20.14 -2.16 12.06
N LYS A 156 20.14 -0.82 12.03
CA LYS A 156 19.07 -0.03 11.39
C LYS A 156 18.88 -0.36 9.91
N VAL A 157 19.97 -0.68 9.20
CA VAL A 157 19.91 -1.09 7.78
C VAL A 157 19.20 -2.44 7.64
N GLU A 158 19.53 -3.41 8.51
CA GLU A 158 18.84 -4.72 8.57
C GLU A 158 17.37 -4.54 8.96
N GLU A 159 17.07 -3.65 9.91
CA GLU A 159 15.71 -3.33 10.32
C GLU A 159 14.84 -2.88 9.14
N ARG A 160 15.37 -2.01 8.26
CA ARG A 160 14.64 -1.54 7.08
C ARG A 160 14.28 -2.71 6.15
N TYR A 161 15.22 -3.63 5.89
CA TYR A 161 14.93 -4.84 5.12
C TYR A 161 13.85 -5.70 5.78
N LEU A 162 13.90 -5.88 7.10
CA LEU A 162 12.93 -6.70 7.84
C LEU A 162 11.54 -6.06 7.89
N ILE A 163 11.45 -4.72 8.03
CA ILE A 163 10.21 -3.96 7.93
C ILE A 163 9.58 -4.16 6.54
N THR A 164 10.38 -4.04 5.48
CA THR A 164 9.91 -4.29 4.10
C THR A 164 9.49 -5.74 3.88
N SER A 165 10.26 -6.71 4.38
CA SER A 165 9.88 -8.13 4.38
C SER A 165 8.54 -8.37 5.07
N GLY A 166 8.33 -7.76 6.23
CA GLY A 166 7.07 -7.81 6.95
C GLY A 166 5.91 -7.15 6.19
N ALA A 167 6.13 -5.98 5.59
CA ALA A 167 5.13 -5.30 4.76
C ALA A 167 4.69 -6.16 3.57
N SER A 168 5.65 -6.76 2.86
CA SER A 168 5.41 -7.70 1.75
C SER A 168 4.64 -8.95 2.22
N ALA A 169 5.05 -9.55 3.33
CA ALA A 169 4.36 -10.68 3.95
C ALA A 169 2.92 -10.34 4.34
N GLY A 170 2.69 -9.12 4.85
CA GLY A 170 1.38 -8.62 5.22
C GLY A 170 0.43 -8.50 4.04
N LEU A 171 0.90 -7.97 2.90
CA LEU A 171 0.11 -7.92 1.66
C LEU A 171 -0.20 -9.34 1.15
N SER A 172 0.82 -10.19 1.11
CA SER A 172 0.71 -11.58 0.65
C SER A 172 -0.33 -12.36 1.42
N ALA A 173 -0.26 -12.37 2.76
CA ALA A 173 -1.23 -13.06 3.61
C ALA A 173 -2.63 -12.43 3.57
N ALA A 174 -2.77 -11.15 3.19
CA ALA A 174 -4.07 -10.50 3.05
C ALA A 174 -4.82 -10.94 1.78
N PHE A 175 -4.08 -11.22 0.70
CA PHE A 175 -4.62 -11.47 -0.64
C PHE A 175 -4.31 -12.86 -1.22
N ASN A 176 -3.56 -13.70 -0.49
CA ASN A 176 -2.96 -14.93 -1.04
C ASN A 176 -2.17 -14.65 -2.35
N ALA A 177 -1.42 -13.54 -2.35
CA ALA A 177 -0.78 -12.97 -3.54
C ALA A 177 0.70 -12.64 -3.27
N PRO A 178 1.57 -13.67 -3.27
CA PRO A 178 2.97 -13.48 -2.90
C PRO A 178 3.76 -12.62 -3.88
N LEU A 179 3.55 -12.75 -5.18
CA LEU A 179 4.28 -11.95 -6.18
C LEU A 179 3.85 -10.48 -6.12
N ALA A 180 2.56 -10.23 -5.91
CA ALA A 180 2.04 -8.89 -5.68
C ALA A 180 2.65 -8.26 -4.42
N GLY A 181 2.84 -9.03 -3.34
CA GLY A 181 3.53 -8.58 -2.13
C GLY A 181 4.92 -8.03 -2.42
N VAL A 182 5.69 -8.78 -3.19
CA VAL A 182 7.06 -8.43 -3.57
C VAL A 182 7.10 -7.21 -4.47
N MET A 183 6.24 -7.17 -5.50
CA MET A 183 6.20 -6.05 -6.43
C MET A 183 5.71 -4.78 -5.78
N PHE A 184 4.74 -4.86 -4.87
CA PHE A 184 4.30 -3.71 -4.08
C PHE A 184 5.45 -3.14 -3.23
N ALA A 185 6.26 -4.00 -2.61
CA ALA A 185 7.41 -3.55 -1.84
C ALA A 185 8.46 -2.81 -2.71
N LEU A 186 8.65 -3.23 -3.96
CA LEU A 186 9.61 -2.62 -4.87
C LEU A 186 9.08 -1.36 -5.56
N GLU A 187 7.86 -1.44 -6.10
CA GLU A 187 7.24 -0.38 -6.91
C GLU A 187 6.69 0.75 -6.05
N GLU A 188 6.02 0.43 -4.92
CA GLU A 188 5.36 1.43 -4.08
C GLU A 188 6.17 1.82 -2.85
N VAL A 189 6.71 0.85 -2.10
CA VAL A 189 7.34 1.12 -0.80
C VAL A 189 8.78 1.64 -0.91
N HIS A 190 9.61 1.04 -1.78
CA HIS A 190 11.00 1.46 -1.97
C HIS A 190 11.20 2.41 -3.15
N LYS A 191 10.41 2.29 -4.22
CA LYS A 191 10.57 3.05 -5.48
C LYS A 191 11.95 2.89 -6.15
N HIS A 192 12.71 1.88 -5.74
CA HIS A 192 13.99 1.49 -6.35
C HIS A 192 14.15 -0.04 -6.29
N PHE A 193 14.73 -0.61 -7.35
CA PHE A 193 14.93 -2.05 -7.44
C PHE A 193 16.23 -2.46 -6.73
N SER A 194 16.12 -3.04 -5.55
CA SER A 194 17.25 -3.63 -4.83
C SER A 194 17.13 -5.16 -4.80
N PRO A 195 18.15 -5.92 -5.27
CA PRO A 195 18.14 -7.38 -5.19
C PRO A 195 18.00 -7.91 -3.76
N LEU A 196 18.54 -7.18 -2.76
CA LEU A 196 18.41 -7.55 -1.35
C LEU A 196 16.97 -7.43 -0.87
N VAL A 197 16.30 -6.31 -1.21
CA VAL A 197 14.86 -6.12 -0.92
C VAL A 197 14.03 -7.19 -1.60
N LEU A 198 14.31 -7.48 -2.88
CA LEU A 198 13.60 -8.49 -3.65
C LEU A 198 13.68 -9.86 -2.97
N LEU A 199 14.88 -10.34 -2.63
CA LEU A 199 15.08 -11.66 -2.02
C LEU A 199 14.44 -11.76 -0.64
N SER A 200 14.60 -10.72 0.20
CA SER A 200 14.07 -10.72 1.57
C SER A 200 12.55 -10.58 1.61
N ALA A 201 11.98 -9.77 0.72
CA ALA A 201 10.54 -9.62 0.57
C ALA A 201 9.94 -10.90 0.00
N MET A 202 10.57 -11.51 -1.01
CA MET A 202 10.10 -12.75 -1.62
C MET A 202 10.08 -13.92 -0.62
N SER A 203 11.13 -14.09 0.19
CA SER A 203 11.17 -15.17 1.19
C SER A 203 10.07 -15.01 2.25
N ALA A 204 9.85 -13.78 2.73
CA ALA A 204 8.80 -13.47 3.68
C ALA A 204 7.39 -13.62 3.07
N SER A 205 7.20 -13.11 1.85
CA SER A 205 5.94 -13.12 1.10
C SER A 205 5.46 -14.54 0.79
N LEU A 206 6.35 -15.40 0.29
CA LEU A 206 6.05 -16.80 0.01
C LEU A 206 5.72 -17.57 1.29
N THR A 207 6.49 -17.33 2.35
CA THR A 207 6.24 -17.99 3.64
C THR A 207 4.89 -17.59 4.23
N ALA A 208 4.55 -16.30 4.19
CA ALA A 208 3.27 -15.79 4.66
C ALA A 208 2.09 -16.32 3.83
N ASP A 209 2.24 -16.47 2.51
CA ASP A 209 1.24 -17.09 1.64
C ASP A 209 1.03 -18.57 2.00
N VAL A 210 2.11 -19.33 2.22
CA VAL A 210 2.03 -20.72 2.66
C VAL A 210 1.27 -20.82 3.98
N VAL A 211 1.60 -19.98 4.98
CA VAL A 211 0.84 -19.92 6.24
C VAL A 211 -0.63 -19.62 5.97
N SER A 212 -0.94 -18.61 5.17
CA SER A 212 -2.33 -18.24 4.83
C SER A 212 -3.11 -19.39 4.18
N ARG A 213 -2.50 -20.11 3.24
CA ARG A 213 -3.10 -21.25 2.53
C ARG A 213 -3.40 -22.45 3.42
N TYR A 214 -2.63 -22.67 4.49
CA TYR A 214 -2.96 -23.72 5.47
C TYR A 214 -4.27 -23.43 6.22
N PHE A 215 -4.65 -22.16 6.39
CA PHE A 215 -5.89 -21.78 7.08
C PHE A 215 -7.08 -21.57 6.13
N PHE A 216 -6.84 -20.95 4.97
CA PHE A 216 -7.91 -20.54 4.03
C PHE A 216 -8.03 -21.41 2.78
N GLY A 217 -7.12 -22.38 2.59
CA GLY A 217 -7.09 -23.25 1.41
C GLY A 217 -6.35 -22.66 0.21
N LEU A 218 -6.36 -23.42 -0.89
CA LEU A 218 -5.61 -23.14 -2.12
C LEU A 218 -6.43 -22.38 -3.18
N SER A 219 -7.70 -22.10 -2.92
CA SER A 219 -8.56 -21.41 -3.88
C SER A 219 -8.15 -19.94 -4.06
N PRO A 220 -8.23 -19.40 -5.29
CA PRO A 220 -8.03 -17.97 -5.51
C PRO A 220 -9.09 -17.16 -4.75
N VAL A 221 -8.78 -15.89 -4.47
CA VAL A 221 -9.69 -14.99 -3.75
C VAL A 221 -10.99 -14.79 -4.53
N PHE A 222 -10.90 -14.66 -5.85
CA PHE A 222 -12.05 -14.57 -6.74
C PHE A 222 -12.05 -15.72 -7.72
N ASN A 223 -13.09 -16.55 -7.66
CA ASN A 223 -13.30 -17.61 -8.64
C ASN A 223 -14.21 -17.11 -9.76
N PHE A 224 -13.65 -16.36 -10.69
CA PHE A 224 -14.33 -16.02 -11.94
C PHE A 224 -14.42 -17.28 -12.80
N GLN A 225 -15.58 -17.92 -12.83
CA GLN A 225 -15.81 -19.06 -13.71
C GLN A 225 -15.88 -18.60 -15.17
N HIS A 226 -15.32 -19.40 -16.08
CA HIS A 226 -15.39 -19.18 -17.54
C HIS A 226 -14.80 -17.84 -18.03
N ILE A 227 -13.60 -17.46 -17.59
CA ILE A 227 -12.88 -16.34 -18.21
C ILE A 227 -12.37 -16.79 -19.58
N THR A 228 -12.96 -16.27 -20.65
CA THR A 228 -12.47 -16.48 -22.03
C THR A 228 -11.52 -15.38 -22.46
N LEU A 229 -10.52 -15.77 -23.25
CA LEU A 229 -9.56 -14.85 -23.87
C LEU A 229 -10.31 -13.83 -24.73
N LEU A 230 -9.94 -12.55 -24.54
CA LEU A 230 -10.42 -11.46 -25.38
C LEU A 230 -9.74 -11.52 -26.76
N PRO A 231 -10.50 -11.55 -27.87
CA PRO A 231 -9.94 -11.43 -29.21
C PRO A 231 -9.15 -10.12 -29.38
N LEU A 232 -8.11 -10.12 -30.21
CA LEU A 232 -7.24 -8.95 -30.41
C LEU A 232 -8.02 -7.72 -30.92
N ASP A 233 -9.03 -7.98 -31.73
CA ASP A 233 -10.00 -7.03 -32.27
C ASP A 233 -10.81 -6.30 -31.18
N THR A 234 -10.87 -6.83 -29.95
CA THR A 234 -11.51 -6.16 -28.81
C THR A 234 -10.57 -5.25 -28.01
N TYR A 235 -9.28 -5.18 -28.33
CA TYR A 235 -8.30 -4.42 -27.54
C TYR A 235 -8.52 -2.91 -27.58
N GLY A 236 -9.17 -2.39 -28.62
CA GLY A 236 -9.61 -0.98 -28.65
C GLY A 236 -10.51 -0.63 -27.45
N TYR A 237 -11.41 -1.55 -27.06
CA TYR A 237 -12.27 -1.36 -25.89
C TYR A 237 -11.50 -1.38 -24.57
N ILE A 238 -10.34 -2.05 -24.51
CA ILE A 238 -9.48 -2.08 -23.32
C ILE A 238 -8.80 -0.72 -23.12
N ILE A 239 -8.36 -0.08 -24.21
CA ILE A 239 -7.77 1.26 -24.16
C ILE A 239 -8.82 2.28 -23.67
N VAL A 240 -10.03 2.23 -24.24
CA VAL A 240 -11.14 3.10 -23.79
C VAL A 240 -11.46 2.88 -22.32
N LEU A 241 -11.50 1.62 -21.86
CA LEU A 241 -11.69 1.30 -20.45
C LEU A 241 -10.58 1.91 -19.59
N GLY A 242 -9.31 1.80 -20.02
CA GLY A 242 -8.14 2.40 -19.36
C GLY A 242 -8.29 3.91 -19.19
N ILE A 243 -8.80 4.60 -20.21
CA ILE A 243 -9.06 6.05 -20.14
C ILE A 243 -10.14 6.35 -19.10
N ILE A 244 -11.25 5.61 -19.12
CA ILE A 244 -12.36 5.80 -18.18
C ILE A 244 -11.91 5.59 -16.74
N VAL A 245 -11.25 4.47 -16.44
CA VAL A 245 -10.78 4.18 -15.07
C VAL A 245 -9.65 5.12 -14.65
N GLY A 246 -8.81 5.58 -15.59
CA GLY A 246 -7.82 6.64 -15.36
C GLY A 246 -8.47 7.94 -14.88
N MET A 247 -9.49 8.44 -15.61
CA MET A 247 -10.23 9.65 -15.22
C MET A 247 -10.93 9.48 -13.87
N PHE A 248 -11.58 8.35 -13.62
CA PHE A 248 -12.25 8.10 -12.34
C PHE A 248 -11.24 7.93 -11.19
N GLY A 249 -10.03 7.44 -11.45
CA GLY A 249 -8.94 7.42 -10.47
C GLY A 249 -8.50 8.82 -10.05
N VAL A 250 -8.42 9.77 -11.00
CA VAL A 250 -8.14 11.19 -10.69
C VAL A 250 -9.24 11.79 -9.81
N VAL A 251 -10.52 11.53 -10.15
CA VAL A 251 -11.67 11.97 -9.35
C VAL A 251 -11.61 11.39 -7.93
N TYR A 252 -11.22 10.12 -7.81
CA TYR A 252 -11.03 9.46 -6.52
C TYR A 252 -9.97 10.18 -5.67
N ASN A 253 -8.77 10.37 -6.20
CA ASN A 253 -7.66 11.02 -5.48
C ASN A 253 -8.02 12.44 -5.04
N TYR A 254 -8.57 13.23 -5.96
CA TYR A 254 -9.01 14.60 -5.66
C TYR A 254 -10.06 14.63 -4.53
N THR A 255 -11.07 13.77 -4.62
CA THR A 255 -12.17 13.73 -3.64
C THR A 255 -11.70 13.25 -2.28
N LEU A 256 -10.80 12.27 -2.23
CA LEU A 256 -10.25 11.72 -0.99
C LEU A 256 -9.46 12.78 -0.23
N ILE A 257 -8.53 13.48 -0.92
CA ILE A 257 -7.74 14.55 -0.33
C ILE A 257 -8.62 15.71 0.16
N LYS A 258 -9.66 16.07 -0.61
CA LYS A 258 -10.63 17.09 -0.22
C LYS A 258 -11.42 16.67 1.01
N THR A 259 -11.85 15.41 1.09
CA THR A 259 -12.59 14.88 2.24
C THR A 259 -11.73 14.89 3.50
N LEU A 260 -10.46 14.50 3.40
CA LEU A 260 -9.50 14.64 4.50
C LEU A 260 -9.34 16.10 4.95
N LYS A 261 -9.31 17.08 4.03
CA LYS A 261 -9.26 18.53 4.37
C LYS A 261 -10.52 18.99 5.12
N ILE A 262 -11.69 18.48 4.73
CA ILE A 262 -12.94 18.77 5.44
C ILE A 262 -12.86 18.25 6.88
N TYR A 263 -12.41 17.00 7.08
CA TYR A 263 -12.27 16.41 8.41
C TYR A 263 -11.21 17.11 9.27
N GLU A 264 -10.09 17.54 8.70
CA GLU A 264 -9.07 18.31 9.44
C GLU A 264 -9.59 19.68 9.87
N ASN A 265 -10.25 20.41 8.96
CA ASN A 265 -10.82 21.73 9.22
C ASN A 265 -12.07 21.69 10.13
N GLN A 266 -12.59 20.51 10.43
CA GLN A 266 -13.70 20.31 11.34
C GLN A 266 -13.29 20.64 12.78
N LYS A 267 -13.55 21.88 13.22
CA LYS A 267 -13.24 22.36 14.59
C LYS A 267 -14.37 22.17 15.60
N TRP A 268 -15.61 21.97 15.14
CA TRP A 268 -16.79 21.85 16.01
C TRP A 268 -16.87 20.51 16.77
N LEU A 269 -16.05 19.52 16.38
CA LEU A 269 -16.04 18.20 16.98
C LEU A 269 -14.61 17.81 17.39
N PRO A 270 -14.37 17.41 18.66
CA PRO A 270 -13.07 16.93 19.10
C PRO A 270 -12.59 15.73 18.26
N ALA A 271 -11.27 15.58 18.11
CA ALA A 271 -10.67 14.53 17.27
C ALA A 271 -11.22 13.12 17.55
N LYS A 272 -11.39 12.77 18.84
CA LYS A 272 -11.95 11.48 19.29
C LYS A 272 -13.36 11.18 18.79
N PHE A 273 -14.14 12.19 18.42
CA PHE A 273 -15.53 12.04 17.97
C PHE A 273 -15.68 12.13 16.46
N LYS A 274 -14.65 12.48 15.69
CA LYS A 274 -14.73 12.62 14.23
C LYS A 274 -15.20 11.33 13.54
N MET A 275 -14.87 10.17 14.12
CA MET A 275 -15.27 8.85 13.62
C MET A 275 -16.74 8.51 13.89
N VAL A 276 -17.46 9.26 14.72
CA VAL A 276 -18.89 9.01 14.96
C VAL A 276 -19.71 9.14 13.67
N ILE A 277 -19.32 10.07 12.79
CA ILE A 277 -20.01 10.34 11.52
C ILE A 277 -20.06 9.08 10.62
N PRO A 278 -18.94 8.47 10.21
CA PRO A 278 -18.98 7.26 9.37
C PRO A 278 -19.62 6.07 10.08
N PHE A 279 -19.50 5.93 11.41
CA PHE A 279 -20.15 4.85 12.14
C PHE A 279 -21.69 4.97 12.14
N ILE A 280 -22.24 6.17 12.34
CA ILE A 280 -23.69 6.40 12.22
C ILE A 280 -24.16 6.13 10.78
N LEU A 281 -23.39 6.61 9.78
CA LEU A 281 -23.70 6.32 8.38
C LEU A 281 -23.66 4.81 8.07
N ALA A 282 -22.78 4.04 8.73
CA ALA A 282 -22.78 2.58 8.66
C ALA A 282 -24.12 2.00 9.13
N GLY A 283 -24.64 2.48 10.25
CA GLY A 283 -25.95 2.10 10.77
C GLY A 283 -27.09 2.42 9.81
N ILE A 284 -27.08 3.60 9.18
CA ILE A 284 -28.11 3.98 8.18
C ILE A 284 -28.00 3.10 6.93
N LEU A 285 -26.79 2.90 6.40
CA LEU A 285 -26.57 2.08 5.22
C LEU A 285 -26.87 0.60 5.47
N MET A 286 -26.74 0.13 6.71
CA MET A 286 -27.17 -1.23 7.10
C MET A 286 -28.65 -1.46 6.81
N ILE A 287 -29.48 -0.43 7.01
CA ILE A 287 -30.93 -0.49 6.81
C ILE A 287 -31.28 -0.31 5.33
N VAL A 288 -30.65 0.67 4.68
CA VAL A 288 -31.06 1.11 3.32
C VAL A 288 -30.37 0.32 2.20
N LEU A 289 -29.08 0.04 2.34
CA LEU A 289 -28.28 -0.63 1.31
C LEU A 289 -27.10 -1.41 1.93
N PRO A 290 -27.38 -2.51 2.66
CA PRO A 290 -26.34 -3.24 3.40
C PRO A 290 -25.21 -3.78 2.53
N VAL A 291 -25.47 -4.04 1.24
CA VAL A 291 -24.44 -4.47 0.27
C VAL A 291 -23.30 -3.45 0.09
N ALA A 292 -23.54 -2.16 0.40
CA ALA A 292 -22.53 -1.11 0.32
C ALA A 292 -21.55 -1.09 1.51
N LEU A 293 -21.83 -1.80 2.60
CA LEU A 293 -21.00 -1.84 3.81
C LEU A 293 -19.72 -2.69 3.64
N GLY A 294 -18.78 -2.50 4.56
CA GLY A 294 -17.55 -3.29 4.65
C GLY A 294 -16.60 -3.09 3.47
N GLY A 295 -15.63 -4.01 3.30
CA GLY A 295 -14.64 -3.91 2.22
C GLY A 295 -15.26 -4.00 0.82
N GLY A 296 -16.30 -4.82 0.65
CA GLY A 296 -17.00 -5.04 -0.61
C GLY A 296 -16.65 -6.35 -1.33
N HIS A 297 -16.10 -7.34 -0.61
CA HIS A 297 -15.86 -8.69 -1.17
C HIS A 297 -17.16 -9.32 -1.69
N SER A 298 -18.26 -9.14 -0.96
CA SER A 298 -19.60 -9.58 -1.37
C SER A 298 -20.05 -8.95 -2.68
N ILE A 299 -19.75 -7.66 -2.92
CA ILE A 299 -20.09 -6.98 -4.17
C ILE A 299 -19.43 -7.67 -5.36
N ILE A 300 -18.14 -8.01 -5.24
CA ILE A 300 -17.42 -8.69 -6.34
C ILE A 300 -18.01 -10.08 -6.60
N ASN A 301 -18.35 -10.85 -5.56
CA ASN A 301 -18.97 -12.16 -5.72
C ASN A 301 -20.36 -12.08 -6.40
N GLU A 302 -21.16 -11.07 -6.07
CA GLU A 302 -22.45 -10.81 -6.72
C GLU A 302 -22.29 -10.32 -8.18
N LEU A 303 -21.21 -9.58 -8.47
CA LEU A 303 -20.86 -9.19 -9.84
C LEU A 303 -20.52 -10.41 -10.71
N ILE A 304 -19.78 -11.38 -10.17
CA ILE A 304 -19.42 -12.63 -10.87
C ILE A 304 -20.70 -13.40 -11.25
N SER A 305 -21.68 -13.43 -10.36
CA SER A 305 -22.97 -14.09 -10.58
C SER A 305 -23.90 -13.33 -11.55
N GLY A 306 -23.60 -12.07 -11.88
CA GLY A 306 -24.39 -11.26 -12.80
C GLY A 306 -25.69 -10.69 -12.22
N ASN A 307 -25.89 -10.75 -10.90
CA ASN A 307 -27.17 -10.51 -10.22
C ASN A 307 -27.63 -9.04 -10.21
N PHE A 308 -26.73 -8.08 -10.43
CA PHE A 308 -27.09 -6.66 -10.34
C PHE A 308 -27.63 -6.08 -11.66
N THR A 309 -28.76 -5.38 -11.59
CA THR A 309 -29.25 -4.57 -12.72
C THR A 309 -28.36 -3.34 -12.96
N MET A 310 -28.41 -2.76 -14.17
CA MET A 310 -27.63 -1.56 -14.51
C MET A 310 -27.88 -0.39 -13.53
N LYS A 311 -29.16 -0.17 -13.17
CA LYS A 311 -29.54 0.86 -12.19
C LYS A 311 -28.91 0.61 -10.83
N MET A 312 -28.92 -0.64 -10.36
CA MET A 312 -28.34 -1.00 -9.07
C MET A 312 -26.82 -0.83 -9.06
N LEU A 313 -26.13 -1.17 -10.15
CA LEU A 313 -24.68 -0.94 -10.28
C LEU A 313 -24.30 0.53 -10.12
N VAL A 314 -25.03 1.43 -10.79
CA VAL A 314 -24.77 2.88 -10.70
C VAL A 314 -25.02 3.39 -9.27
N VAL A 315 -26.13 2.96 -8.64
CA VAL A 315 -26.44 3.32 -7.25
C VAL A 315 -25.37 2.83 -6.28
N ILE A 316 -24.95 1.57 -6.40
CA ILE A 316 -23.88 0.99 -5.56
C ILE A 316 -22.57 1.73 -5.79
N LEU A 317 -22.20 2.02 -7.05
CA LEU A 317 -20.97 2.75 -7.37
C LEU A 317 -20.92 4.11 -6.66
N VAL A 318 -21.99 4.90 -6.78
CA VAL A 318 -22.06 6.25 -6.18
C VAL A 318 -22.03 6.17 -4.66
N ILE A 319 -22.86 5.31 -4.05
CA ILE A 319 -22.92 5.19 -2.59
C ILE A 319 -21.62 4.64 -2.03
N LYS A 320 -21.03 3.61 -2.65
CA LYS A 320 -19.77 3.02 -2.23
C LYS A 320 -18.63 4.03 -2.33
N PHE A 321 -18.59 4.82 -3.41
CA PHE A 321 -17.60 5.89 -3.58
C PHE A 321 -17.70 6.91 -2.45
N LEU A 322 -18.86 7.52 -2.26
CA LEU A 322 -19.07 8.55 -1.23
C LEU A 322 -18.79 8.01 0.17
N TYR A 323 -19.29 6.82 0.48
CA TYR A 323 -19.12 6.23 1.80
C TYR A 323 -17.68 5.80 2.08
N SER A 324 -16.92 5.37 1.06
CA SER A 324 -15.49 5.11 1.18
C SER A 324 -14.70 6.38 1.49
N MET A 325 -15.03 7.51 0.83
CA MET A 325 -14.41 8.81 1.11
C MET A 325 -14.64 9.26 2.55
N ILE A 326 -15.88 9.14 3.04
CA ILE A 326 -16.25 9.51 4.41
C ILE A 326 -15.58 8.59 5.44
N SER A 327 -15.60 7.27 5.18
CA SER A 327 -15.00 6.26 6.05
C SER A 327 -13.50 6.49 6.21
N PHE A 328 -12.76 6.57 5.11
CA PHE A 328 -11.30 6.78 5.17
C PHE A 328 -10.94 8.20 5.60
N GLY A 329 -11.67 9.21 5.13
CA GLY A 329 -11.46 10.62 5.47
C GLY A 329 -11.55 10.91 6.96
N SER A 330 -12.29 10.09 7.72
CA SER A 330 -12.39 10.19 9.18
C SER A 330 -11.11 9.81 9.94
N GLY A 331 -10.14 9.15 9.28
CA GLY A 331 -8.94 8.60 9.91
C GLY A 331 -9.14 7.23 10.57
N ALA A 332 -10.30 6.60 10.41
CA ALA A 332 -10.55 5.25 10.93
C ALA A 332 -9.50 4.25 10.43
N PRO A 333 -8.99 3.34 11.29
CA PRO A 333 -8.01 2.33 10.90
C PRO A 333 -8.55 1.40 9.81
N GLY A 334 -7.95 1.45 8.63
CA GLY A 334 -8.38 0.68 7.47
C GLY A 334 -7.76 1.16 6.16
N GLY A 335 -7.60 0.26 5.20
CA GLY A 335 -7.02 0.52 3.90
C GLY A 335 -8.03 1.06 2.88
N ILE A 336 -7.54 1.77 1.87
CA ILE A 336 -8.31 2.10 0.66
C ILE A 336 -8.23 1.01 -0.42
N PHE A 337 -7.33 0.05 -0.23
CA PHE A 337 -6.93 -0.92 -1.25
C PHE A 337 -8.09 -1.77 -1.78
N PHE A 338 -8.90 -2.37 -0.93
CA PHE A 338 -10.04 -3.15 -1.43
C PHE A 338 -11.19 -2.29 -1.96
N PRO A 339 -11.62 -1.21 -1.28
CA PRO A 339 -12.67 -0.33 -1.80
C PRO A 339 -12.39 0.22 -3.20
N LEU A 340 -11.14 0.59 -3.52
CA LEU A 340 -10.80 1.03 -4.88
C LEU A 340 -10.93 -0.11 -5.90
N LEU A 341 -10.56 -1.36 -5.56
CA LEU A 341 -10.76 -2.50 -6.47
C LEU A 341 -12.25 -2.72 -6.75
N VAL A 342 -13.11 -2.59 -5.72
CA VAL A 342 -14.57 -2.71 -5.88
C VAL A 342 -15.13 -1.61 -6.79
N LEU A 343 -14.65 -0.37 -6.67
CA LEU A 343 -15.05 0.72 -7.57
C LEU A 343 -14.61 0.47 -9.02
N GLY A 344 -13.41 -0.08 -9.20
CA GLY A 344 -12.95 -0.56 -10.51
C GLY A 344 -13.85 -1.66 -11.05
N ALA A 345 -14.16 -2.69 -10.25
CA ALA A 345 -15.04 -3.79 -10.63
C ALA A 345 -16.45 -3.33 -11.05
N LEU A 346 -17.05 -2.42 -10.28
CA LEU A 346 -18.35 -1.83 -10.60
C LEU A 346 -18.30 -1.03 -11.91
N THR A 347 -17.24 -0.24 -12.11
CA THR A 347 -17.03 0.52 -13.36
C THR A 347 -16.88 -0.43 -14.55
N GLY A 348 -16.08 -1.49 -14.41
CA GLY A 348 -15.90 -2.50 -15.45
C GLY A 348 -17.19 -3.27 -15.78
N SER A 349 -18.02 -3.56 -14.77
CA SER A 349 -19.33 -4.21 -14.99
C SER A 349 -20.30 -3.31 -15.74
N ILE A 350 -20.38 -2.03 -15.35
CA ILE A 350 -21.18 -1.01 -16.04
C ILE A 350 -20.70 -0.88 -17.50
N TYR A 351 -19.39 -0.75 -17.70
CA TYR A 351 -18.79 -0.65 -19.03
C TYR A 351 -19.10 -1.88 -19.89
N GLY A 352 -18.89 -3.09 -19.36
CA GLY A 352 -19.21 -4.33 -20.06
C GLY A 352 -20.68 -4.43 -20.46
N LYS A 353 -21.61 -4.05 -19.58
CA LYS A 353 -23.05 -4.06 -19.89
C LYS A 353 -23.43 -3.02 -20.96
N VAL A 354 -22.79 -1.85 -20.96
CA VAL A 354 -22.95 -0.85 -22.01
C VAL A 354 -22.47 -1.39 -23.35
N LEU A 355 -21.31 -2.04 -23.39
CA LEU A 355 -20.78 -2.65 -24.61
C LEU A 355 -21.66 -3.77 -25.16
N VAL A 356 -22.20 -4.61 -24.29
CA VAL A 356 -23.16 -5.66 -24.69
C VAL A 356 -24.43 -5.06 -25.27
N HIS A 357 -24.97 -3.99 -24.65
CA HIS A 357 -26.24 -3.40 -25.06
C HIS A 357 -26.14 -2.55 -26.34
N PHE A 358 -25.09 -1.73 -26.46
CA PHE A 358 -24.96 -0.75 -27.56
C PHE A 358 -24.01 -1.20 -28.68
N PHE A 359 -23.03 -2.05 -28.38
CA PHE A 359 -22.01 -2.50 -29.34
C PHE A 359 -22.11 -4.00 -29.65
N TYR A 360 -23.16 -4.67 -29.15
CA TYR A 360 -23.47 -6.09 -29.40
C TYR A 360 -22.31 -7.06 -29.10
N LEU A 361 -21.45 -6.70 -28.15
CA LEU A 361 -20.37 -7.57 -27.69
C LEU A 361 -20.93 -8.79 -26.96
N ASN A 362 -20.21 -9.92 -27.02
CA ASN A 362 -20.62 -11.13 -26.34
C ASN A 362 -20.68 -10.92 -24.80
N PRO A 363 -21.81 -11.21 -24.14
CA PRO A 363 -21.96 -11.08 -22.69
C PRO A 363 -20.90 -11.80 -21.86
N MET A 364 -20.28 -12.85 -22.40
CA MET A 364 -19.19 -13.61 -21.78
C MET A 364 -17.97 -12.73 -21.42
N TYR A 365 -17.79 -11.59 -22.10
CA TYR A 365 -16.67 -10.68 -21.84
C TYR A 365 -16.89 -9.69 -20.69
N ILE A 366 -18.09 -9.64 -20.08
CA ILE A 366 -18.34 -8.69 -18.96
C ILE A 366 -17.34 -8.93 -17.81
N ASN A 367 -17.11 -10.19 -17.43
CA ASN A 367 -16.18 -10.52 -16.35
C ASN A 367 -14.73 -10.14 -16.69
N ASN A 368 -14.35 -10.20 -17.96
CA ASN A 368 -13.04 -9.69 -18.40
C ASN A 368 -12.92 -8.19 -18.11
N PHE A 369 -13.92 -7.38 -18.48
CA PHE A 369 -13.88 -5.94 -18.23
C PHE A 369 -13.93 -5.58 -16.74
N VAL A 370 -14.61 -6.38 -15.90
CA VAL A 370 -14.56 -6.24 -14.45
C VAL A 370 -13.13 -6.39 -13.93
N ILE A 371 -12.46 -7.49 -14.28
CA ILE A 371 -11.09 -7.81 -13.85
C ILE A 371 -10.10 -6.75 -14.35
N LEU A 372 -10.21 -6.34 -15.62
CA LEU A 372 -9.37 -5.31 -16.22
C LEU A 372 -9.55 -3.95 -15.54
N ALA A 373 -10.80 -3.55 -15.26
CA ALA A 373 -11.09 -2.29 -14.60
C ALA A 373 -10.56 -2.25 -13.16
N MET A 374 -10.55 -3.38 -12.44
CA MET A 374 -9.94 -3.47 -11.11
C MET A 374 -8.46 -3.08 -11.13
N ALA A 375 -7.69 -3.66 -12.06
CA ALA A 375 -6.26 -3.37 -12.22
C ALA A 375 -6.01 -1.93 -12.69
N GLY A 376 -6.77 -1.48 -13.70
CA GLY A 376 -6.64 -0.11 -14.22
C GLY A 376 -6.96 0.96 -13.18
N TYR A 377 -8.01 0.76 -12.37
CA TYR A 377 -8.38 1.69 -11.31
C TYR A 377 -7.31 1.75 -10.21
N PHE A 378 -6.72 0.59 -9.86
CA PHE A 378 -5.58 0.52 -8.95
C PHE A 378 -4.37 1.29 -9.49
N ALA A 379 -4.00 1.06 -10.75
CA ALA A 379 -2.86 1.72 -11.39
C ALA A 379 -3.03 3.25 -11.45
N ALA A 380 -4.25 3.74 -11.73
CA ALA A 380 -4.55 5.16 -11.77
C ALA A 380 -4.42 5.85 -10.41
N ILE A 381 -4.88 5.19 -9.33
CA ILE A 381 -4.91 5.76 -7.99
C ILE A 381 -3.56 5.65 -7.28
N VAL A 382 -2.98 4.45 -7.29
CA VAL A 382 -1.77 4.11 -6.53
C VAL A 382 -0.50 4.46 -7.29
N ARG A 383 -0.52 4.44 -8.63
CA ARG A 383 0.66 4.59 -9.52
C ARG A 383 1.60 3.39 -9.55
N ALA A 384 1.06 2.21 -9.29
CA ALA A 384 1.78 0.93 -9.36
C ALA A 384 1.13 -0.04 -10.38
N PRO A 385 1.30 0.19 -11.70
CA PRO A 385 0.66 -0.61 -12.75
C PRO A 385 1.11 -2.09 -12.76
N ILE A 386 2.36 -2.38 -12.41
CA ILE A 386 2.86 -3.77 -12.42
C ILE A 386 2.27 -4.55 -11.25
N THR A 387 2.30 -3.95 -10.06
CA THR A 387 1.71 -4.51 -8.85
C THR A 387 0.21 -4.76 -9.03
N GLY A 388 -0.52 -3.80 -9.61
CA GLY A 388 -1.96 -3.96 -9.87
C GLY A 388 -2.26 -5.14 -10.80
N SER A 389 -1.49 -5.26 -11.90
CA SER A 389 -1.66 -6.33 -12.87
C SER A 389 -1.35 -7.71 -12.27
N ILE A 390 -0.26 -7.83 -11.51
CA ILE A 390 0.13 -9.09 -10.86
C ILE A 390 -0.83 -9.46 -9.73
N LEU A 391 -1.27 -8.50 -8.94
CA LEU A 391 -2.23 -8.74 -7.87
C LEU A 391 -3.54 -9.32 -8.40
N ILE A 392 -4.10 -8.71 -9.45
CA ILE A 392 -5.35 -9.20 -10.05
C ILE A 392 -5.15 -10.57 -10.70
N THR A 393 -3.99 -10.80 -11.31
CA THR A 393 -3.61 -12.11 -11.84
C THR A 393 -3.61 -13.19 -10.75
N GLU A 394 -2.97 -12.94 -9.59
CA GLU A 394 -2.92 -13.89 -8.47
C GLU A 394 -4.29 -14.08 -7.81
N MET A 395 -5.05 -13.00 -7.60
CA MET A 395 -6.37 -13.05 -6.96
C MET A 395 -7.43 -13.78 -7.81
N THR A 396 -7.29 -13.76 -9.15
CA THR A 396 -8.20 -14.45 -10.08
C THR A 396 -7.70 -15.85 -10.48
N GLY A 397 -6.41 -16.14 -10.23
CA GLY A 397 -5.79 -17.42 -10.57
C GLY A 397 -5.54 -17.62 -12.07
N SER A 398 -5.58 -16.56 -12.88
CA SER A 398 -5.41 -16.66 -14.35
C SER A 398 -4.32 -15.73 -14.89
N LEU A 399 -3.26 -16.35 -15.42
CA LEU A 399 -2.15 -15.66 -16.10
C LEU A 399 -2.47 -15.28 -17.56
N THR A 400 -3.57 -15.77 -18.14
CA THR A 400 -3.86 -15.59 -19.57
C THR A 400 -4.21 -14.16 -19.95
N HIS A 401 -4.61 -13.33 -18.97
CA HIS A 401 -5.02 -11.93 -19.18
C HIS A 401 -3.92 -10.92 -18.83
N LEU A 402 -2.69 -11.37 -18.56
CA LEU A 402 -1.62 -10.48 -18.11
C LEU A 402 -1.33 -9.35 -19.12
N LEU A 403 -1.39 -9.64 -20.42
CA LEU A 403 -1.22 -8.64 -21.47
C LEU A 403 -2.29 -7.55 -21.41
N SER A 404 -3.57 -7.93 -21.39
CA SER A 404 -4.69 -6.99 -21.34
C SER A 404 -4.72 -6.20 -20.02
N LEU A 405 -4.38 -6.85 -18.90
CA LEU A 405 -4.19 -6.22 -17.59
C LEU A 405 -3.09 -5.17 -17.61
N SER A 406 -1.97 -5.47 -18.26
CA SER A 406 -0.86 -4.53 -18.38
C SER A 406 -1.25 -3.33 -19.24
N ILE A 407 -1.93 -3.55 -20.38
CA ILE A 407 -2.38 -2.48 -21.27
C ILE A 407 -3.35 -1.53 -20.54
N VAL A 408 -4.40 -2.06 -19.91
CA VAL A 408 -5.38 -1.21 -19.21
C VAL A 408 -4.74 -0.44 -18.05
N SER A 409 -3.82 -1.07 -17.32
CA SER A 409 -3.10 -0.44 -16.20
C SER A 409 -2.16 0.68 -16.66
N ILE A 410 -1.41 0.47 -17.74
CA ILE A 410 -0.53 1.49 -18.32
C ILE A 410 -1.34 2.66 -18.88
N VAL A 411 -2.43 2.39 -19.62
CA VAL A 411 -3.28 3.46 -20.16
C VAL A 411 -3.90 4.29 -19.03
N ALA A 412 -4.43 3.62 -17.99
CA ALA A 412 -5.00 4.30 -16.83
C ALA A 412 -3.96 5.14 -16.07
N TYR A 413 -2.75 4.61 -15.91
CA TYR A 413 -1.60 5.34 -15.38
C TYR A 413 -1.28 6.59 -16.22
N ILE A 414 -1.12 6.45 -17.54
CA ILE A 414 -0.79 7.58 -18.43
C ILE A 414 -1.88 8.65 -18.34
N VAL A 415 -3.16 8.27 -18.37
CA VAL A 415 -4.26 9.24 -18.30
C VAL A 415 -4.25 10.01 -16.99
N ALA A 416 -4.08 9.33 -15.86
CA ALA A 416 -3.99 10.04 -14.59
C ALA A 416 -2.75 10.95 -14.53
N ASP A 417 -1.63 10.55 -15.17
CA ASP A 417 -0.37 11.32 -15.19
C ASP A 417 -0.49 12.59 -16.05
N LEU A 418 -1.08 12.47 -17.24
CA LEU A 418 -1.43 13.61 -18.09
C LEU A 418 -2.35 14.62 -17.38
N LEU A 419 -3.25 14.13 -16.52
CA LEU A 419 -4.12 14.95 -15.69
C LEU A 419 -3.45 15.46 -14.40
N ARG A 420 -2.13 15.22 -14.22
CA ARG A 420 -1.30 15.66 -13.10
C ARG A 420 -1.85 15.24 -11.73
N SER A 421 -2.47 14.07 -11.65
CA SER A 421 -2.85 13.50 -10.35
C SER A 421 -1.62 12.90 -9.67
N GLU A 422 -1.32 13.31 -8.46
CA GLU A 422 -0.28 12.66 -7.67
C GLU A 422 -0.68 11.22 -7.24
N PRO A 423 0.31 10.34 -6.96
CA PRO A 423 0.07 9.05 -6.31
C PRO A 423 -0.58 9.23 -4.94
N ILE A 424 -1.64 8.48 -4.64
CA ILE A 424 -2.41 8.71 -3.43
C ILE A 424 -1.60 8.51 -2.14
N TYR A 425 -0.74 7.49 -2.07
CA TYR A 425 0.03 7.22 -0.86
C TYR A 425 1.12 8.27 -0.63
N GLU A 426 1.70 8.86 -1.69
CA GLU A 426 2.62 9.98 -1.59
C GLU A 426 1.89 11.24 -1.07
N SER A 427 0.72 11.59 -1.63
CA SER A 427 -0.05 12.74 -1.13
C SER A 427 -0.51 12.55 0.33
N LEU A 428 -0.81 11.31 0.74
CA LEU A 428 -1.12 10.98 2.13
C LEU A 428 0.12 11.10 3.03
N LEU A 429 1.27 10.62 2.57
CA LEU A 429 2.55 10.71 3.26
C LEU A 429 2.94 12.16 3.52
N GLN A 430 2.97 12.99 2.47
CA GLN A 430 3.30 14.42 2.58
C GLN A 430 2.40 15.14 3.59
N ARG A 431 1.12 14.77 3.63
CA ARG A 431 0.17 15.32 4.59
C ARG A 431 0.47 14.93 6.04
N ILE A 432 0.81 13.67 6.29
CA ILE A 432 1.22 13.20 7.62
C ILE A 432 2.47 13.96 8.08
N LEU A 433 3.47 14.08 7.20
CA LEU A 433 4.72 14.77 7.51
C LEU A 433 4.53 16.27 7.75
N LYS A 434 3.66 16.94 6.99
CA LYS A 434 3.31 18.34 7.22
C LYS A 434 2.67 18.58 8.59
N ASN A 435 1.86 17.63 9.06
CA ASN A 435 1.22 17.72 10.36
C ASN A 435 2.22 17.44 11.51
N GLU A 436 3.25 16.61 11.29
CA GLU A 436 4.31 16.35 12.28
C GLU A 436 5.41 17.41 12.31
N GLY A 437 5.72 18.07 11.19
CA GLY A 437 6.71 19.15 11.10
C GLY A 437 6.42 20.35 12.02
N ASN A 438 5.19 20.45 12.56
CA ASN A 438 4.82 21.43 13.58
C ASN A 438 5.17 21.00 15.02
N HIS A 439 5.60 19.75 15.27
CA HIS A 439 5.68 19.20 16.62
C HIS A 439 7.00 18.55 17.04
N ASN A 440 7.99 18.30 16.17
CA ASN A 440 9.29 17.79 16.62
C ASN A 440 10.45 18.21 15.70
N GLN A 441 10.93 19.44 15.86
CA GLN A 441 12.36 19.73 15.67
C GLN A 441 13.06 19.50 17.01
N SER A 442 13.20 18.23 17.42
CA SER A 442 14.14 17.86 18.48
C SER A 442 15.36 17.25 17.82
N GLU A 443 16.45 18.02 17.88
CA GLU A 443 17.73 17.74 17.26
C GLU A 443 18.41 16.54 17.95
N ASP A 444 18.27 15.34 17.38
CA ASP A 444 19.01 14.17 17.85
C ASP A 444 20.37 14.11 17.14
N TYR A 445 21.33 14.88 17.67
CA TYR A 445 22.67 15.14 17.10
C TYR A 445 23.65 13.95 17.07
N ALA A 446 23.26 12.76 17.54
CA ALA A 446 24.23 11.69 17.84
C ALA A 446 24.47 10.70 16.69
N ASN A 447 23.51 10.49 15.78
CA ASN A 447 23.61 9.42 14.79
C ASN A 447 23.91 9.95 13.38
N LYS A 448 24.93 9.37 12.74
CA LYS A 448 25.30 9.64 11.34
C LYS A 448 24.98 8.40 10.50
N ILE A 449 24.52 8.60 9.27
CA ILE A 449 24.33 7.53 8.29
C ILE A 449 25.03 7.89 6.99
N ILE A 450 25.41 6.88 6.20
CA ILE A 450 26.02 7.06 4.87
C ILE A 450 24.93 6.81 3.83
N LEU A 451 24.73 7.77 2.95
CA LEU A 451 23.88 7.67 1.76
C LEU A 451 24.76 7.31 0.56
N GLU A 452 24.26 6.44 -0.31
CA GLU A 452 24.91 6.09 -1.57
C GLU A 452 24.10 6.71 -2.71
N ILE A 453 24.68 7.68 -3.41
CA ILE A 453 24.02 8.45 -4.47
C ILE A 453 24.64 8.06 -5.82
N PRO A 454 23.88 7.44 -6.74
CA PRO A 454 24.37 7.16 -8.08
C PRO A 454 24.46 8.44 -8.91
N VAL A 455 25.51 8.56 -9.73
CA VAL A 455 25.68 9.66 -10.70
C VAL A 455 25.20 9.18 -12.07
N PHE A 456 24.08 9.71 -12.56
CA PHE A 456 23.56 9.41 -13.89
C PHE A 456 24.28 10.20 -14.98
N MET A 457 24.19 9.73 -16.22
CA MET A 457 24.63 10.48 -17.42
C MET A 457 23.79 11.75 -17.56
N ASP A 458 24.41 12.86 -17.92
CA ASP A 458 23.82 14.21 -18.02
C ASP A 458 23.32 14.80 -16.69
N SER A 459 23.73 14.22 -15.55
CA SER A 459 23.37 14.75 -14.22
C SER A 459 24.08 16.05 -13.89
N GLU A 460 23.49 16.85 -12.99
CA GLU A 460 24.01 18.19 -12.65
C GLU A 460 25.44 18.17 -12.05
N ILE A 461 25.85 17.02 -11.52
CA ILE A 461 27.14 16.81 -10.86
C ILE A 461 28.19 16.11 -11.74
N GLU A 462 27.83 15.69 -12.95
CA GLU A 462 28.77 15.07 -13.89
C GLU A 462 29.87 16.06 -14.30
N GLY A 463 31.13 15.60 -14.25
CA GLY A 463 32.30 16.39 -14.65
C GLY A 463 32.71 17.50 -13.68
N LYS A 464 31.94 17.75 -12.61
CA LYS A 464 32.28 18.72 -11.56
C LYS A 464 33.32 18.14 -10.58
N GLN A 465 34.08 19.03 -9.94
CA GLN A 465 34.92 18.65 -8.80
C GLN A 465 34.10 18.69 -7.52
N ILE A 466 34.48 17.90 -6.52
CA ILE A 466 33.76 17.83 -5.23
C ILE A 466 33.65 19.20 -4.55
N LYS A 467 34.70 20.03 -4.65
CA LYS A 467 34.69 21.38 -4.08
C LYS A 467 33.64 22.32 -4.71
N ASP A 468 33.20 22.00 -5.93
CA ASP A 468 32.23 22.77 -6.70
C ASP A 468 30.79 22.27 -6.47
N LEU A 469 30.60 21.22 -5.66
CA LEU A 469 29.29 20.71 -5.28
C LEU A 469 28.61 21.64 -4.27
N SER A 470 27.36 22.00 -4.55
CA SER A 470 26.50 22.75 -3.63
C SER A 470 25.86 21.81 -2.61
N LEU A 471 26.68 21.21 -1.74
CA LEU A 471 26.20 20.29 -0.70
C LEU A 471 25.46 21.05 0.41
N PRO A 472 24.35 20.51 0.95
CA PRO A 472 23.66 21.11 2.08
C PRO A 472 24.55 21.20 3.33
N GLU A 473 24.25 22.14 4.22
CA GLU A 473 24.93 22.22 5.52
C GLU A 473 24.88 20.86 6.24
N LYS A 474 26.02 20.44 6.82
CA LYS A 474 26.19 19.17 7.56
C LYS A 474 26.26 17.89 6.71
N CYS A 475 26.62 17.99 5.43
CA CYS A 475 26.97 16.85 4.57
C CYS A 475 28.49 16.72 4.39
N LEU A 476 29.00 15.49 4.30
CA LEU A 476 30.40 15.24 3.96
C LEU A 476 30.51 14.07 2.99
N VAL A 477 31.11 14.29 1.82
CA VAL A 477 31.48 13.19 0.92
C VAL A 477 32.64 12.43 1.56
N VAL A 478 32.43 11.17 1.91
CA VAL A 478 33.42 10.34 2.62
C VAL A 478 34.09 9.33 1.71
N ALA A 479 33.43 8.90 0.64
CA ALA A 479 34.01 8.04 -0.38
C ALA A 479 33.36 8.29 -1.76
N ILE A 480 34.10 7.96 -2.83
CA ILE A 480 33.54 7.81 -4.18
C ILE A 480 33.86 6.41 -4.65
N LYS A 481 32.84 5.66 -5.06
CA LYS A 481 33.02 4.34 -5.66
C LYS A 481 32.96 4.46 -7.18
N LYS A 482 34.10 4.25 -7.83
CA LYS A 482 34.26 4.23 -9.29
C LYS A 482 34.31 2.77 -9.75
N GLY A 483 33.17 2.26 -10.21
CA GLY A 483 33.01 0.82 -10.49
C GLY A 483 33.17 -0.03 -9.23
N GLU A 484 34.25 -0.82 -9.13
CA GLU A 484 34.56 -1.67 -7.96
C GLU A 484 35.55 -1.03 -6.98
N GLN A 485 36.15 0.13 -7.32
CA GLN A 485 37.17 0.77 -6.49
C GLN A 485 36.59 1.94 -5.70
N GLU A 486 36.82 1.94 -4.40
CA GLU A 486 36.47 3.03 -3.50
C GLU A 486 37.69 3.95 -3.31
N ILE A 487 37.52 5.25 -3.56
CA ILE A 487 38.55 6.27 -3.41
C ILE A 487 38.16 7.27 -2.32
N ILE A 488 39.18 7.79 -1.62
CA ILE A 488 38.99 8.87 -0.66
C ILE A 488 38.89 10.20 -1.45
N PRO A 489 37.73 10.87 -1.42
CA PRO A 489 37.51 12.11 -2.15
C PRO A 489 38.42 13.24 -1.65
N ARG A 490 38.96 14.00 -2.60
CA ARG A 490 39.60 15.29 -2.36
C ARG A 490 38.81 16.39 -3.09
N GLY A 491 38.99 17.64 -2.70
CA GLY A 491 38.24 18.76 -3.29
C GLY A 491 38.38 18.86 -4.82
N ASP A 492 39.51 18.42 -5.37
CA ASP A 492 39.83 18.38 -6.80
C ASP A 492 39.42 17.08 -7.52
N THR A 493 38.83 16.12 -6.80
CA THR A 493 38.37 14.86 -7.38
C THR A 493 37.20 15.10 -8.32
N ILE A 494 37.32 14.66 -9.57
CA ILE A 494 36.30 14.81 -10.62
C ILE A 494 35.31 13.64 -10.53
N ILE A 495 34.03 13.98 -10.61
CA ILE A 495 32.91 13.05 -10.58
C ILE A 495 32.57 12.63 -12.01
N SER A 496 32.34 11.34 -12.25
CA SER A 496 32.04 10.78 -13.57
C SER A 496 30.72 10.03 -13.55
N SER A 497 30.02 9.98 -14.69
CA SER A 497 28.82 9.15 -14.85
C SER A 497 29.11 7.70 -14.46
N GLY A 498 28.22 7.09 -13.67
CA GLY A 498 28.38 5.71 -13.17
C GLY A 498 29.18 5.61 -11.85
N ASP A 499 29.70 6.71 -11.33
CA ASP A 499 30.23 6.76 -9.96
C ASP A 499 29.09 6.68 -8.93
N PHE A 500 29.42 6.20 -7.72
CA PHE A 500 28.54 6.30 -6.55
C PHE A 500 29.21 7.18 -5.49
N LEU A 501 28.53 8.25 -5.09
CA LEU A 501 28.98 9.14 -4.02
C LEU A 501 28.48 8.60 -2.67
N HIS A 502 29.40 8.35 -1.74
CA HIS A 502 29.06 7.99 -0.36
C HIS A 502 29.11 9.24 0.50
N ILE A 503 27.95 9.70 0.96
CA ILE A 503 27.78 10.98 1.64
C ILE A 503 27.32 10.72 3.07
N LEU A 504 28.13 11.15 4.03
CA LEU A 504 27.84 11.09 5.45
C LEU A 504 26.92 12.26 5.83
N VAL A 505 25.79 11.94 6.45
CA VAL A 505 24.76 12.89 6.84
C VAL A 505 24.27 12.61 8.25
N SER A 506 23.75 13.63 8.94
CA SER A 506 23.03 13.43 10.21
C SER A 506 21.71 12.71 9.98
N GLU A 507 21.38 11.73 10.82
CA GLU A 507 20.16 10.91 10.68
C GLU A 507 18.87 11.76 10.65
N SER A 508 18.80 12.84 11.41
CA SER A 508 17.63 13.74 11.48
C SER A 508 17.35 14.50 10.18
N GLY A 509 18.39 14.79 9.39
CA GLY A 509 18.29 15.49 8.09
C GLY A 509 18.49 14.57 6.88
N ALA A 510 18.81 13.30 7.11
CA ALA A 510 19.27 12.40 6.05
C ALA A 510 18.26 12.22 4.92
N ALA A 511 16.96 12.27 5.23
CA ALA A 511 15.93 12.09 4.22
C ALA A 511 15.76 13.32 3.30
N GLU A 512 15.87 14.54 3.81
CA GLU A 512 15.84 15.78 2.99
C GLU A 512 17.09 15.87 2.14
N ILE A 513 18.22 15.58 2.77
CA ILE A 513 19.50 15.58 2.10
C ILE A 513 19.55 14.49 1.03
N ASN A 514 19.01 13.28 1.28
CA ASN A 514 18.96 12.22 0.27
C ASN A 514 18.14 12.61 -0.95
N GLU A 515 16.98 13.26 -0.75
CA GLU A 515 16.13 13.72 -1.85
C GLU A 515 16.85 14.78 -2.70
N TYR A 516 17.40 15.81 -2.05
CA TYR A 516 18.21 16.84 -2.71
C TYR A 516 19.40 16.26 -3.48
N LEU A 517 20.16 15.34 -2.86
CA LEU A 517 21.33 14.72 -3.49
C LEU A 517 20.95 13.76 -4.61
N THR A 518 19.82 13.06 -4.50
CA THR A 518 19.33 12.17 -5.56
C THR A 518 18.88 12.97 -6.78
N ASP A 519 18.24 14.13 -6.56
CA ASP A 519 17.86 15.06 -7.64
C ASP A 519 19.10 15.67 -8.31
N MET A 520 20.15 16.02 -7.53
CA MET A 520 21.43 16.47 -8.09
C MET A 520 22.16 15.38 -8.90
N GLY A 521 21.96 14.11 -8.54
CA GLY A 521 22.61 12.97 -9.18
C GLY A 521 21.87 12.43 -10.40
N ARG A 522 20.62 12.84 -10.61
CA ARG A 522 19.82 12.60 -11.83
C ARG A 522 20.07 13.68 -12.86
#